data_AF-A0A965ZBT3-F1
#
_entry.id   AF-A0A965ZBT3-F1
#
_cell.length_a   1.000
_cell.length_b   1.000
_cell.length_c   1.000
_cell.angle_alpha   90.00
_cell.angle_beta   90.00
_cell.angle_gamma   90.00
#
_symmetry.space_group_name_H-M   'P 1'
#
loop_
_entity.id
_entity.type
_entity.pdbx_description
1 polymer ?
#
loop_
_entity_poly.entity_id
_entity_poly.type
_entity_poly.pdbx_seq_one_letter_code
_entity_poly.pdbx_strand_id
1 'polypeptide(L)'
;MTIIHVSTKQSWRGGEQQIAYLIDELRDAGVEQVVLTPANSKLSDFCQEHGIRKTHFYKWTGINFHAAHVLKKICKRYSQPIIHAHDSHAHTFAYLSSLFFGNKAPIIVSRRVDFPVHRNLFSKWKYNAPQIRKIICVSEKIKEITAPSIHNKTLLTVVYSGIDISRFSAPKTQNILKKYFQIPEHHLIIGNIAALAPHKDYFTFVDTAELILKQYQDVTFLIIGQGP
;
A
#
# COMPACT_ATOMS: atom_id res chain seq x y z
N MET A 1 11.68 -20.20 6.70
CA MET A 1 11.11 -18.89 7.06
C MET A 1 9.99 -18.59 6.10
N THR A 2 8.86 -18.10 6.59
CA THR A 2 7.67 -17.81 5.77
C THR A 2 7.16 -16.39 6.05
N ILE A 3 6.88 -15.61 5.02
CA ILE A 3 6.35 -14.25 5.16
C ILE A 3 4.83 -14.27 5.06
N ILE A 4 4.17 -13.75 6.10
CA ILE A 4 2.72 -13.55 6.17
C ILE A 4 2.43 -12.08 5.85
N HIS A 5 2.12 -11.77 4.60
CA HIS A 5 1.72 -10.41 4.22
C HIS A 5 0.29 -10.14 4.69
N VAL A 6 0.06 -8.99 5.32
CA VAL A 6 -1.26 -8.59 5.80
C VAL A 6 -1.63 -7.24 5.20
N SER A 7 -2.74 -7.22 4.46
CA SER A 7 -3.37 -6.01 3.91
C SER A 7 -4.85 -5.99 4.31
N THR A 8 -5.42 -4.81 4.56
CA THR A 8 -6.83 -4.67 4.95
C THR A 8 -7.66 -3.91 3.93
N LYS A 9 -7.15 -3.66 2.74
CA LYS A 9 -7.78 -2.80 1.74
C LYS A 9 -8.67 -3.62 0.78
N GLN A 10 -9.79 -3.03 0.38
CA GLN A 10 -10.73 -3.68 -0.55
C GLN A 10 -10.33 -3.44 -2.01
N SER A 11 -9.94 -2.20 -2.28
CA SER A 11 -9.55 -1.71 -3.60
C SER A 11 -8.07 -1.94 -3.87
N TRP A 12 -7.68 -1.74 -5.13
CA TRP A 12 -6.30 -1.72 -5.58
C TRP A 12 -5.83 -0.28 -5.75
N ARG A 13 -4.77 0.11 -5.04
CA ARG A 13 -4.09 1.40 -5.18
C ARG A 13 -2.57 1.16 -5.12
N GLY A 14 -1.80 2.23 -4.94
CA GLY A 14 -0.34 2.14 -4.88
C GLY A 14 0.17 1.21 -3.78
N GLY A 15 -0.53 1.06 -2.65
CA GLY A 15 -0.09 0.18 -1.57
C GLY A 15 -0.12 -1.29 -1.98
N GLU A 16 -1.21 -1.72 -2.60
CA GLU A 16 -1.46 -3.07 -3.09
C GLU A 16 -0.57 -3.38 -4.28
N GLN A 17 -0.34 -2.40 -5.16
CA GLN A 17 0.64 -2.53 -6.24
C GLN A 17 2.05 -2.83 -5.72
N GLN A 18 2.48 -2.16 -4.64
CA GLN A 18 3.78 -2.44 -4.02
C GLN A 18 3.82 -3.83 -3.36
N ILE A 19 2.69 -4.32 -2.84
CA ILE A 19 2.60 -5.69 -2.32
C ILE A 19 2.75 -6.70 -3.46
N ALA A 20 2.10 -6.46 -4.60
CA ALA A 20 2.21 -7.32 -5.77
C ALA A 20 3.67 -7.43 -6.27
N TYR A 21 4.34 -6.29 -6.48
CA TYR A 21 5.75 -6.27 -6.86
C TYR A 21 6.62 -7.02 -5.84
N LEU A 22 6.40 -6.78 -4.54
CA LEU A 22 7.16 -7.47 -3.50
C LEU A 22 6.92 -8.99 -3.52
N ILE A 23 5.69 -9.44 -3.77
CA ILE A 23 5.35 -10.86 -3.83
C ILE A 23 6.09 -11.55 -4.98
N ASP A 24 6.11 -10.91 -6.16
CA ASP A 24 6.78 -11.44 -7.34
C ASP A 24 8.30 -11.56 -7.10
N GLU A 25 8.95 -10.48 -6.63
CA GLU A 25 10.39 -10.49 -6.34
C GLU A 25 10.78 -11.51 -5.26
N LEU A 26 9.96 -11.64 -4.20
CA LEU A 26 10.19 -12.63 -3.15
C LEU A 26 9.95 -14.07 -3.64
N ARG A 27 9.02 -14.28 -4.58
CA ARG A 27 8.78 -15.59 -5.19
C ARG A 27 10.00 -16.01 -6.02
N ASP A 28 10.54 -15.09 -6.80
CA ASP A 28 11.70 -15.32 -7.65
C ASP A 28 12.97 -15.56 -6.80
N ALA A 29 13.04 -14.95 -5.61
CA ALA A 29 14.04 -15.23 -4.59
C ALA A 29 13.80 -16.54 -3.80
N GLY A 30 12.77 -17.33 -4.13
CA GLY A 30 12.46 -18.60 -3.47
C GLY A 30 11.92 -18.48 -2.04
N VAL A 31 11.41 -17.31 -1.65
CA VAL A 31 10.87 -17.08 -0.30
C VAL A 31 9.42 -17.57 -0.23
N GLU A 32 9.12 -18.39 0.79
CA GLU A 32 7.77 -18.87 1.03
C GLU A 32 6.88 -17.74 1.58
N GLN A 33 5.70 -17.58 0.99
CA GLN A 33 4.80 -16.46 1.26
C GLN A 33 3.35 -16.92 1.39
N VAL A 34 2.59 -16.19 2.21
CA VAL A 34 1.12 -16.28 2.25
C VAL A 34 0.53 -14.90 2.52
N VAL A 35 -0.59 -14.59 1.88
CA VAL A 35 -1.24 -13.28 1.98
C VAL A 35 -2.57 -13.39 2.75
N LEU A 36 -2.74 -12.59 3.79
CA LEU A 36 -3.99 -12.37 4.50
C LEU A 36 -4.65 -11.08 4.00
N THR A 37 -5.81 -11.21 3.36
CA THR A 37 -6.56 -10.09 2.76
C THR A 37 -7.98 -10.03 3.29
N PRO A 38 -8.74 -8.94 3.08
CA PRO A 38 -10.19 -9.00 3.16
C PRO A 38 -10.73 -9.99 2.13
N ALA A 39 -11.83 -10.66 2.46
CA ALA A 39 -12.59 -11.44 1.49
C ALA A 39 -12.99 -10.56 0.29
N ASN A 40 -12.90 -11.12 -0.92
CA ASN A 40 -13.31 -10.48 -2.18
C ASN A 40 -12.63 -9.10 -2.44
N SER A 41 -11.38 -8.93 -1.98
CA SER A 41 -10.59 -7.74 -2.27
C SER A 41 -9.80 -7.90 -3.57
N LYS A 42 -9.43 -6.79 -4.21
CA LYS A 42 -8.61 -6.86 -5.44
C LYS A 42 -7.27 -7.57 -5.25
N LEU A 43 -6.67 -7.48 -4.06
CA LEU A 43 -5.46 -8.24 -3.74
C LEU A 43 -5.74 -9.75 -3.57
N SER A 44 -6.91 -10.13 -3.07
CA SER A 44 -7.37 -11.53 -3.04
C SER A 44 -7.50 -12.09 -4.46
N ASP A 45 -8.07 -11.31 -5.39
CA ASP A 45 -8.25 -11.70 -6.79
C ASP A 45 -6.89 -11.91 -7.46
N PHE A 46 -5.98 -10.93 -7.33
CA PHE A 46 -4.59 -11.05 -7.79
C PHE A 46 -3.89 -12.31 -7.26
N CYS A 47 -4.00 -12.58 -5.95
CA CYS A 47 -3.39 -13.77 -5.38
C CYS A 47 -3.97 -15.07 -5.98
N GLN A 48 -5.27 -15.10 -6.32
CA GLN A 48 -5.89 -16.25 -6.97
C GLN A 48 -5.36 -16.44 -8.40
N GLU A 49 -5.34 -15.37 -9.18
CA GLU A 49 -4.93 -15.36 -10.59
C GLU A 49 -3.46 -15.77 -10.75
N HIS A 50 -2.60 -15.36 -9.81
CA HIS A 50 -1.17 -15.64 -9.83
C HIS A 50 -0.75 -16.87 -9.00
N GLY A 51 -1.72 -17.68 -8.52
CA GLY A 51 -1.42 -18.90 -7.75
C GLY A 51 -0.72 -18.66 -6.41
N ILE A 52 -0.86 -17.47 -5.83
CA ILE A 52 -0.25 -17.10 -4.56
C ILE A 52 -1.11 -17.64 -3.41
N ARG A 53 -0.45 -18.32 -2.44
CA ARG A 53 -1.13 -18.82 -1.25
C ARG A 53 -1.78 -17.65 -0.51
N LYS A 54 -3.10 -17.76 -0.29
CA LYS A 54 -3.87 -16.72 0.38
C LYS A 54 -4.85 -17.28 1.40
N THR A 55 -5.31 -16.38 2.26
CA THR A 55 -6.34 -16.59 3.25
C THR A 55 -7.05 -15.27 3.49
N HIS A 56 -8.24 -15.30 4.04
CA HIS A 56 -9.08 -14.12 4.16
C HIS A 56 -9.62 -13.91 5.55
N PHE A 57 -10.06 -12.68 5.79
CA PHE A 57 -10.93 -12.31 6.91
C PHE A 57 -12.10 -11.47 6.38
N TYR A 58 -13.21 -11.45 7.12
CA TYR A 58 -14.33 -10.57 6.81
C TYR A 58 -14.17 -9.24 7.55
N LYS A 59 -14.39 -8.12 6.85
CA LYS A 59 -14.34 -6.79 7.45
C LYS A 59 -15.54 -6.57 8.34
N TRP A 60 -15.28 -6.01 9.52
CA TRP A 60 -16.30 -5.56 10.48
C TRP A 60 -16.08 -4.08 10.79
N THR A 61 -17.12 -3.41 11.30
CA THR A 61 -17.02 -2.07 11.84
C THR A 61 -16.26 -2.12 13.18
N GLY A 62 -15.23 -1.28 13.33
CA GLY A 62 -14.41 -1.23 14.56
C GLY A 62 -13.21 -2.20 14.59
N ILE A 63 -12.85 -2.65 15.79
CA ILE A 63 -11.65 -3.48 16.01
C ILE A 63 -11.96 -4.96 15.71
N ASN A 64 -11.26 -5.52 14.71
CA ASN A 64 -11.49 -6.89 14.25
C ASN A 64 -10.57 -7.91 14.95
N PHE A 65 -10.99 -8.40 16.13
CA PHE A 65 -10.29 -9.46 16.85
C PHE A 65 -10.29 -10.80 16.10
N HIS A 66 -11.30 -11.06 15.28
CA HIS A 66 -11.35 -12.27 14.46
C HIS A 66 -10.18 -12.31 13.47
N ALA A 67 -9.87 -11.20 12.79
CA ALA A 67 -8.71 -11.11 11.89
C ALA A 67 -7.38 -11.36 12.64
N ALA A 68 -7.24 -10.87 13.87
CA ALA A 68 -6.06 -11.12 14.72
C ALA A 68 -5.92 -12.59 15.14
N HIS A 69 -7.04 -13.29 15.42
CA HIS A 69 -7.06 -14.72 15.68
C HIS A 69 -6.73 -15.55 14.44
N VAL A 70 -7.30 -15.19 13.29
CA VAL A 70 -6.99 -15.81 11.99
C VAL A 70 -5.50 -15.69 11.71
N LEU A 71 -4.90 -14.51 11.91
CA LEU A 71 -3.46 -14.29 11.78
C LEU A 71 -2.65 -15.21 12.70
N LYS A 72 -3.05 -15.39 13.96
CA LYS A 72 -2.41 -16.33 14.88
C LYS A 72 -2.48 -17.77 14.36
N LYS A 73 -3.64 -18.21 13.87
CA LYS A 73 -3.84 -19.56 13.31
C LYS A 73 -2.95 -19.80 12.09
N ILE A 74 -2.82 -18.80 11.21
CA ILE A 74 -1.95 -18.89 10.02
C ILE A 74 -0.49 -19.01 10.44
N CYS A 75 0.00 -18.13 11.33
CA CYS A 75 1.38 -18.18 11.81
C CYS A 75 1.73 -19.55 12.42
N LYS A 76 0.79 -20.22 13.10
CA LYS A 76 1.00 -21.56 13.67
C LYS A 76 1.24 -22.67 12.64
N ARG A 77 0.87 -22.46 11.37
CA ARG A 77 1.01 -23.47 10.30
C ARG A 77 2.39 -23.50 9.65
N TYR A 78 3.22 -22.47 9.90
CA TYR A 78 4.48 -22.27 9.19
C TYR A 78 5.66 -22.19 10.16
N SER A 79 6.82 -22.63 9.71
CA SER A 79 8.07 -22.54 10.48
C SER A 79 8.69 -21.14 10.32
N GLN A 80 9.05 -20.53 11.45
CA GLN A 80 9.63 -19.17 11.49
C GLN A 80 8.77 -18.14 10.71
N PRO A 81 7.49 -17.93 11.09
CA PRO A 81 6.62 -16.97 10.43
C PRO A 81 7.05 -15.54 10.75
N ILE A 82 7.09 -14.67 9.74
CA ILE A 82 7.26 -13.22 9.90
C ILE A 82 5.99 -12.55 9.40
N ILE A 83 5.40 -11.68 10.23
CA ILE A 83 4.24 -10.89 9.84
C ILE A 83 4.72 -9.61 9.19
N HIS A 84 4.28 -9.34 7.96
CA HIS A 84 4.53 -8.08 7.28
C HIS A 84 3.22 -7.30 7.10
N ALA A 85 3.02 -6.29 7.95
CA ALA A 85 1.84 -5.43 7.94
C ALA A 85 1.99 -4.27 6.97
N HIS A 86 1.10 -4.17 5.98
CA HIS A 86 1.22 -3.19 4.88
C HIS A 86 0.42 -1.90 5.05
N ASP A 87 -0.43 -1.84 6.08
CA ASP A 87 -1.21 -0.67 6.45
C ASP A 87 -1.46 -0.59 7.98
N SER A 88 -2.07 0.51 8.44
CA SER A 88 -2.27 0.77 9.86
C SER A 88 -3.20 -0.25 10.55
N HIS A 89 -4.21 -0.77 9.86
CA HIS A 89 -5.12 -1.78 10.41
C HIS A 89 -4.48 -3.16 10.38
N ALA A 90 -3.69 -3.49 9.36
CA ALA A 90 -2.87 -4.70 9.34
C ALA A 90 -1.90 -4.73 10.53
N HIS A 91 -1.27 -3.58 10.84
CA HIS A 91 -0.43 -3.44 12.02
C HIS A 91 -1.23 -3.61 13.31
N THR A 92 -2.45 -3.07 13.38
CA THR A 92 -3.36 -3.31 14.50
C THR A 92 -3.66 -4.81 14.66
N PHE A 93 -3.93 -5.54 13.57
CA PHE A 93 -4.18 -6.99 13.64
C PHE A 93 -2.97 -7.75 14.14
N ALA A 94 -1.77 -7.42 13.68
CA ALA A 94 -0.52 -8.02 14.14
C ALA A 94 -0.31 -7.79 15.65
N TYR A 95 -0.50 -6.55 16.11
CA TYR A 95 -0.40 -6.19 17.53
C TYR A 95 -1.42 -6.91 18.40
N LEU A 96 -2.70 -6.94 18.00
CA LEU A 96 -3.75 -7.65 18.73
C LEU A 96 -3.54 -9.17 18.70
N SER A 97 -3.01 -9.71 17.59
CA SER A 97 -2.64 -11.13 17.47
C SER A 97 -1.62 -11.51 18.53
N SER A 98 -0.63 -10.64 18.75
CA SER A 98 0.35 -10.80 19.82
C SER A 98 -0.28 -10.67 21.21
N LEU A 99 -1.00 -9.56 21.45
CA LEU A 99 -1.50 -9.20 22.78
C LEU A 99 -2.57 -10.17 23.30
N PHE A 100 -3.51 -10.58 22.47
CA PHE A 100 -4.69 -11.36 22.90
C PHE A 100 -4.61 -12.84 22.54
N PHE A 101 -3.80 -13.22 21.55
CA PHE A 101 -3.71 -14.60 21.06
C PHE A 101 -2.30 -15.19 21.21
N GLY A 102 -1.41 -14.49 21.91
CA GLY A 102 -0.04 -14.94 22.21
C GLY A 102 0.77 -15.20 20.94
N ASN A 103 0.55 -14.44 19.87
CA ASN A 103 1.35 -14.57 18.65
C ASN A 103 2.78 -14.04 18.89
N LYS A 104 3.77 -14.93 18.76
CA LYS A 104 5.19 -14.62 18.98
C LYS A 104 5.94 -14.30 17.67
N ALA A 105 5.26 -14.35 16.53
CA ALA A 105 5.86 -14.06 15.24
C ALA A 105 6.43 -12.63 15.20
N PRO A 106 7.67 -12.43 14.71
CA PRO A 106 8.21 -11.09 14.47
C PRO A 106 7.32 -10.26 13.54
N ILE A 107 7.26 -8.95 13.78
CA ILE A 107 6.45 -8.01 13.00
C ILE A 107 7.36 -7.04 12.24
N ILE A 108 7.13 -6.94 10.94
CA ILE A 108 7.64 -5.88 10.06
C ILE A 108 6.45 -5.01 9.66
N VAL A 109 6.60 -3.69 9.77
CA VAL A 109 5.54 -2.73 9.43
C VAL A 109 5.98 -1.87 8.26
N SER A 110 5.19 -1.78 7.20
CA SER A 110 5.40 -0.78 6.15
C SER A 110 4.51 0.44 6.38
N ARG A 111 5.12 1.63 6.42
CA ARG A 111 4.44 2.92 6.46
C ARG A 111 4.58 3.65 5.14
N ARG A 112 3.42 3.95 4.54
CA ARG A 112 3.26 4.58 3.22
C ARG A 112 2.42 5.86 3.25
N VAL A 113 2.14 6.37 4.44
CA VAL A 113 1.29 7.55 4.67
C VAL A 113 2.07 8.62 5.40
N ASP A 114 1.79 9.85 5.02
CA ASP A 114 2.35 11.12 5.51
C ASP A 114 1.64 11.65 6.75
N PHE A 115 0.61 10.97 7.24
CA PHE A 115 0.00 11.32 8.52
C PHE A 115 0.82 10.82 9.71
N PRO A 116 1.01 11.66 10.76
CA PRO A 116 1.69 11.24 11.98
C PRO A 116 0.98 10.07 12.63
N VAL A 117 1.72 9.28 13.43
CA VAL A 117 1.10 8.30 14.31
C VAL A 117 0.21 9.04 15.31
N HIS A 118 -1.01 8.56 15.53
CA HIS A 118 -1.90 9.15 16.53
C HIS A 118 -1.25 9.13 17.92
N ARG A 119 -1.47 10.20 18.69
CA ARG A 119 -0.85 10.38 20.02
C ARG A 119 -1.54 9.62 21.16
N ASN A 120 -2.49 8.73 20.85
CA ASN A 120 -3.19 7.94 21.87
C ASN A 120 -2.35 6.77 22.39
N LEU A 121 -2.66 6.30 23.61
CA LEU A 121 -1.92 5.22 24.27
C LEU A 121 -1.90 3.93 23.45
N PHE A 122 -3.02 3.60 22.79
CA PHE A 122 -3.11 2.43 21.93
C PHE A 122 -2.08 2.47 20.79
N SER A 123 -1.96 3.60 20.09
CA SER A 123 -0.99 3.76 19.00
C SER A 123 0.43 3.76 19.56
N LYS A 124 0.67 4.39 20.72
CA LYS A 124 1.97 4.36 21.38
C LYS A 124 2.41 2.93 21.69
N TRP A 125 1.55 2.10 22.28
CA TRP A 125 1.91 0.71 22.56
C TRP A 125 2.03 -0.14 21.30
N LYS A 126 1.10 0.03 20.33
CA LYS A 126 1.14 -0.66 19.05
C LYS A 126 2.48 -0.47 18.34
N TYR A 127 2.93 0.78 18.19
CA TYR A 127 4.17 1.10 17.46
C TYR A 127 5.47 0.80 18.24
N ASN A 128 5.36 0.45 19.52
CA ASN A 128 6.49 0.10 20.38
C ASN A 128 6.38 -1.33 20.92
N ALA A 129 5.59 -2.17 20.26
CA ALA A 129 5.41 -3.56 20.65
C ALA A 129 6.74 -4.33 20.50
N PRO A 130 7.13 -5.17 21.49
CA PRO A 130 8.43 -5.86 21.49
C PRO A 130 8.61 -6.87 20.35
N GLN A 131 7.52 -7.26 19.67
CA GLN A 131 7.54 -8.14 18.50
C GLN A 131 8.00 -7.41 17.23
N ILE A 132 7.95 -6.07 17.19
CA ILE A 132 8.39 -5.30 16.03
C ILE A 132 9.90 -5.45 15.87
N ARG A 133 10.33 -5.85 14.68
CA ARG A 133 11.75 -5.95 14.31
C ARG A 133 12.19 -4.83 13.38
N LYS A 134 11.31 -4.38 12.48
CA LYS A 134 11.54 -3.21 11.62
C LYS A 134 10.25 -2.48 11.28
N ILE A 135 10.38 -1.18 11.09
CA ILE A 135 9.37 -0.30 10.53
C ILE A 135 9.99 0.32 9.28
N ILE A 136 9.49 -0.11 8.12
CA ILE A 136 9.92 0.32 6.80
C ILE A 136 9.11 1.56 6.41
N CYS A 137 9.80 2.68 6.22
CA CYS A 137 9.25 3.93 5.73
C CYS A 137 9.58 4.08 4.24
N VAL A 138 8.61 4.47 3.41
CA VAL A 138 8.83 4.58 1.94
C VAL A 138 9.60 5.83 1.49
N SER A 139 9.96 6.70 2.43
CA SER A 139 10.85 7.83 2.21
C SER A 139 11.43 8.32 3.54
N GLU A 140 12.49 9.14 3.47
CA GLU A 140 13.00 9.84 4.65
C GLU A 140 11.93 10.71 5.30
N LYS A 141 11.06 11.36 4.49
CA LYS A 141 9.97 12.17 5.05
C LYS A 141 9.00 11.34 5.91
N ILE A 142 8.65 10.14 5.47
CA ILE A 142 7.77 9.25 6.26
C ILE A 142 8.49 8.79 7.53
N LYS A 143 9.80 8.55 7.48
CA LYS A 143 10.60 8.20 8.65
C LYS A 143 10.64 9.35 9.66
N GLU A 144 10.87 10.58 9.23
CA GLU A 144 10.79 11.77 10.08
C GLU A 144 9.43 11.89 10.78
N ILE A 145 8.34 11.74 10.04
CA ILE A 145 6.97 11.85 10.56
C ILE A 145 6.64 10.72 11.55
N THR A 146 7.19 9.52 11.32
CA THR A 146 6.97 8.34 12.17
C THR A 146 7.85 8.39 13.43
N ALA A 147 9.07 8.92 13.30
CA ALA A 147 10.11 8.82 14.31
C ALA A 147 9.65 9.30 15.70
N PRO A 148 8.98 10.45 15.89
CA PRO A 148 8.57 10.93 17.21
C PRO A 148 7.77 9.91 18.05
N SER A 149 7.09 8.96 17.42
CA SER A 149 6.24 7.98 18.12
C SER A 149 6.93 6.64 18.42
N ILE A 150 8.17 6.46 17.98
CA ILE A 150 8.95 5.23 18.19
C ILE A 150 10.00 5.44 19.28
N HIS A 151 10.08 4.56 20.27
CA HIS A 151 11.08 4.63 21.34
C HIS A 151 12.46 4.22 20.81
N ASN A 152 12.57 3.04 20.20
CA ASN A 152 13.80 2.57 19.59
C ASN A 152 13.88 2.97 18.11
N LYS A 153 14.61 4.06 17.81
CA LYS A 153 14.74 4.58 16.45
C LYS A 153 15.48 3.64 15.50
N THR A 154 16.32 2.72 15.99
CA THR A 154 17.06 1.74 15.16
C THR A 154 16.15 0.74 14.42
N LEU A 155 14.87 0.66 14.83
CA LEU A 155 13.86 -0.13 14.14
C LEU A 155 13.37 0.56 12.86
N LEU A 156 13.54 1.87 12.73
CA LEU A 156 13.14 2.63 11.55
C LEU A 156 14.18 2.46 10.44
N THR A 157 13.70 2.17 9.23
CA THR A 157 14.55 2.11 8.03
C THR A 157 13.79 2.66 6.83
N VAL A 158 14.51 3.20 5.86
CA VAL A 158 13.92 3.70 4.60
C VAL A 158 14.14 2.65 3.52
N VAL A 159 13.06 2.27 2.85
CA VAL A 159 13.08 1.48 1.63
C VAL A 159 12.10 2.13 0.67
N TYR A 160 12.63 2.72 -0.39
CA TYR A 160 11.82 3.40 -1.41
C TYR A 160 10.94 2.41 -2.16
N SER A 161 9.75 2.87 -2.57
CA SER A 161 8.86 2.09 -3.44
C SER A 161 9.52 1.81 -4.79
N GLY A 162 9.37 0.58 -5.29
CA GLY A 162 9.88 0.17 -6.60
C GLY A 162 8.84 0.30 -7.70
N ILE A 163 9.30 0.27 -8.95
CA ILE A 163 8.46 0.10 -10.14
C ILE A 163 9.08 -0.96 -11.04
N ASP A 164 8.24 -1.68 -11.77
CA ASP A 164 8.69 -2.56 -12.84
C ASP A 164 9.00 -1.71 -14.08
N ILE A 165 10.29 -1.61 -14.40
CA ILE A 165 10.81 -0.81 -15.52
C ILE A 165 10.37 -1.40 -16.87
N SER A 166 10.17 -2.72 -16.94
CA SER A 166 9.78 -3.39 -18.19
C SER A 166 8.42 -2.89 -18.69
N ARG A 167 7.49 -2.58 -17.77
CA ARG A 167 6.18 -1.96 -18.08
C ARG A 167 6.28 -0.60 -18.76
N PHE A 168 7.40 0.11 -18.58
CA PHE A 168 7.63 1.46 -19.11
C PHE A 168 8.66 1.48 -20.24
N SER A 169 9.17 0.32 -20.65
CA SER A 169 10.18 0.18 -21.70
C SER A 169 9.61 0.20 -23.13
N ALA A 170 8.28 0.31 -23.29
CA ALA A 170 7.63 0.29 -24.60
C ALA A 170 8.04 1.49 -25.50
N PRO A 171 8.24 1.29 -26.81
CA PRO A 171 8.59 2.36 -27.74
C PRO A 171 7.41 3.32 -27.98
N LYS A 172 7.74 4.58 -28.34
CA LYS A 172 6.90 5.76 -28.66
C LYS A 172 5.37 5.58 -28.57
N THR A 173 4.76 6.44 -27.76
CA THR A 173 3.32 6.71 -27.60
C THR A 173 2.53 6.51 -28.91
N GLN A 174 1.65 5.51 -28.95
CA GLN A 174 0.76 5.25 -30.10
C GLN A 174 -0.38 6.29 -30.27
N ASN A 175 -0.23 7.49 -29.68
CA ASN A 175 -1.26 8.53 -29.59
C ASN A 175 -2.65 8.00 -29.19
N ILE A 176 -2.69 6.94 -28.38
CA ILE A 176 -3.93 6.21 -28.02
C ILE A 176 -4.94 7.16 -27.38
N LEU A 177 -4.48 8.01 -26.44
CA LEU A 177 -5.34 8.99 -25.78
C LEU A 177 -5.89 10.01 -26.78
N LYS A 178 -5.08 10.47 -27.74
CA LYS A 178 -5.54 11.42 -28.76
C LYS A 178 -6.63 10.82 -29.64
N LYS A 179 -6.42 9.59 -30.10
CA LYS A 179 -7.42 8.86 -30.89
C LYS A 179 -8.71 8.60 -30.10
N TYR A 180 -8.56 8.09 -28.87
CA TYR A 180 -9.70 7.69 -28.04
C TYR A 180 -10.58 8.88 -27.64
N PHE A 181 -9.96 10.00 -27.24
CA PHE A 181 -10.67 11.21 -26.82
C PHE A 181 -10.85 12.25 -27.93
N GLN A 182 -10.48 11.91 -29.18
CA GLN A 182 -10.56 12.80 -30.34
C GLN A 182 -9.81 14.14 -30.14
N ILE A 183 -8.65 14.09 -29.47
CA ILE A 183 -7.81 15.25 -29.19
C ILE A 183 -7.01 15.58 -30.46
N PRO A 184 -6.94 16.85 -30.89
CA PRO A 184 -6.17 17.21 -32.09
C PRO A 184 -4.70 16.79 -32.01
N GLU A 185 -4.14 16.33 -33.12
CA GLU A 185 -2.77 15.81 -33.16
C GLU A 185 -1.72 16.86 -32.78
N HIS A 186 -1.98 18.14 -33.01
CA HIS A 186 -1.09 19.23 -32.60
C HIS A 186 -1.20 19.61 -31.11
N HIS A 187 -2.24 19.16 -30.39
CA HIS A 187 -2.39 19.50 -28.98
C HIS A 187 -1.36 18.81 -28.09
N LEU A 188 -0.83 19.55 -27.11
CA LEU A 188 -0.09 18.98 -25.99
C LEU A 188 -1.08 18.40 -24.96
N ILE A 189 -0.86 17.15 -24.52
CA ILE A 189 -1.65 16.56 -23.43
C ILE A 189 -0.95 16.82 -22.10
N ILE A 190 -1.67 17.43 -21.16
CA ILE A 190 -1.27 17.56 -19.76
C ILE A 190 -2.18 16.68 -18.92
N GLY A 191 -1.63 15.62 -18.32
CA GLY A 191 -2.40 14.60 -17.61
C GLY A 191 -2.11 14.57 -16.11
N ASN A 192 -3.17 14.43 -15.31
CA ASN A 192 -3.09 14.04 -13.89
C ASN A 192 -3.66 12.62 -13.73
N ILE A 193 -2.82 11.69 -13.27
CA ILE A 193 -3.19 10.28 -13.09
C ILE A 193 -3.12 9.91 -11.60
N ALA A 194 -4.26 9.97 -10.92
CA ALA A 194 -4.38 9.63 -9.51
C ALA A 194 -5.82 9.27 -9.13
N ALA A 195 -6.02 8.58 -8.00
CA ALA A 195 -7.36 8.44 -7.43
C ALA A 195 -7.98 9.83 -7.18
N LEU A 196 -9.26 10.03 -7.51
CA LEU A 196 -9.97 11.28 -7.22
C LEU A 196 -10.16 11.37 -5.70
N ALA A 197 -9.37 12.19 -5.04
CA ALA A 197 -9.36 12.29 -3.59
C ALA A 197 -8.89 13.69 -3.17
N PRO A 198 -9.35 14.21 -2.01
CA PRO A 198 -9.02 15.57 -1.58
C PRO A 198 -7.50 15.86 -1.55
N HIS A 199 -6.70 14.92 -1.06
CA HIS A 199 -5.23 15.04 -0.98
C HIS A 199 -4.49 14.94 -2.32
N LYS A 200 -5.21 14.78 -3.44
CA LYS A 200 -4.65 14.84 -4.81
C LYS A 200 -4.91 16.19 -5.50
N ASP A 201 -5.64 17.07 -4.82
CA ASP A 201 -5.79 18.48 -5.15
C ASP A 201 -6.12 18.75 -6.64
N TYR A 202 -7.21 18.15 -7.08
CA TYR A 202 -7.71 18.34 -8.44
C TYR A 202 -8.24 19.76 -8.67
N PHE A 203 -8.60 20.50 -7.62
CA PHE A 203 -8.99 21.91 -7.72
C PHE A 203 -7.82 22.73 -8.27
N THR A 204 -6.64 22.61 -7.67
CA THR A 204 -5.42 23.27 -8.18
C THR A 204 -5.13 22.85 -9.63
N PHE A 205 -5.35 21.59 -10.00
CA PHE A 205 -5.15 21.14 -11.39
C PHE A 205 -6.14 21.79 -12.37
N VAL A 206 -7.39 21.94 -12.00
CA VAL A 206 -8.43 22.60 -12.81
C VAL A 206 -8.19 24.11 -12.91
N ASP A 207 -7.84 24.77 -11.81
CA ASP A 207 -7.51 26.20 -11.80
C ASP A 207 -6.29 26.47 -12.69
N THR A 208 -5.29 25.58 -12.63
CA THR A 208 -4.12 25.62 -13.52
C THR A 208 -4.52 25.46 -14.99
N ALA A 209 -5.46 24.55 -15.28
CA ALA A 209 -5.96 24.35 -16.63
C ALA A 209 -6.67 25.62 -17.15
N GLU A 210 -7.51 26.26 -16.34
CA GLU A 210 -8.19 27.50 -16.72
C GLU A 210 -7.19 28.61 -17.08
N LEU A 211 -6.14 28.79 -16.27
CA LEU A 211 -5.12 29.80 -16.50
C LEU A 211 -4.31 29.54 -17.77
N ILE A 212 -3.93 28.29 -18.03
CA ILE A 212 -3.16 27.92 -19.22
C ILE A 212 -4.01 28.03 -20.48
N LEU A 213 -5.27 27.58 -20.43
CA LEU A 213 -6.20 27.64 -21.57
C LEU A 213 -6.58 29.07 -21.95
N LYS A 214 -6.34 30.08 -21.11
CA LYS A 214 -6.47 31.50 -21.50
C LYS A 214 -5.34 31.97 -22.43
N GLN A 215 -4.18 31.31 -22.40
CA GLN A 215 -2.99 31.70 -23.15
C GLN A 215 -2.68 30.76 -24.32
N TYR A 216 -2.95 29.47 -24.15
CA TYR A 216 -2.62 28.42 -25.11
C TYR A 216 -3.87 27.61 -25.45
N GLN A 217 -4.26 27.59 -26.73
CA GLN A 217 -5.44 26.86 -27.21
C GLN A 217 -5.10 25.43 -27.69
N ASP A 218 -3.81 25.15 -27.91
CA ASP A 218 -3.26 23.88 -28.40
C ASP A 218 -2.88 22.94 -27.25
N VAL A 219 -3.65 22.95 -26.16
CA VAL A 219 -3.42 22.14 -24.98
C VAL A 219 -4.70 21.44 -24.55
N THR A 220 -4.60 20.18 -24.14
CA THR A 220 -5.72 19.42 -23.58
C THR A 220 -5.33 18.84 -22.22
N PHE A 221 -6.15 19.13 -21.22
CA PHE A 221 -5.98 18.61 -19.87
C PHE A 221 -6.80 17.33 -19.68
N LEU A 222 -6.19 16.30 -19.10
CA LEU A 222 -6.84 15.03 -18.79
C LEU A 222 -6.73 14.72 -17.29
N ILE A 223 -7.87 14.39 -16.68
CA ILE A 223 -7.95 13.83 -15.34
C ILE A 223 -8.26 12.34 -15.47
N ILE A 224 -7.35 11.48 -15.01
CA ILE A 224 -7.46 10.03 -15.13
C ILE A 224 -7.43 9.41 -13.74
N GLY A 225 -8.60 8.95 -13.28
CA GLY A 225 -8.74 8.44 -11.93
C GLY A 225 -10.15 7.94 -11.62
N GLN A 226 -10.28 7.26 -10.48
CA GLN A 226 -11.57 6.93 -9.87
C GLN A 226 -11.59 7.45 -8.44
N GLY A 227 -12.76 7.89 -7.99
CA GLY A 227 -13.03 8.32 -6.62
C GLY A 227 -14.47 8.84 -6.49
N PRO A 228 -14.86 9.29 -5.29
CA PRO A 228 -16.17 9.89 -5.05
C PRO A 228 -16.36 11.22 -5.80
#